data_AF-A0A538SZA5-F1
#
_entry.id   AF-A0A538SZA5-F1
#
_cell.length_a   1.000
_cell.length_b   1.000
_cell.length_c   1.000
_cell.angle_alpha   90.00
_cell.angle_beta   90.00
_cell.angle_gamma   90.00
#
_symmetry.space_group_name_H-M   'P 1'
#
loop_
_entity.id
_entity.type
_entity.pdbx_description
1 polymer ?
#
loop_
_entity_poly.entity_id
_entity_poly.type
_entity_poly.pdbx_seq_one_letter_code
_entity_poly.pdbx_strand_id
1 'polypeptide(L)'
;MLSSRMRYIGLIPMSVLAFLFAASCSKGPTPPTKPIPQDPQTELTFAPIEFDTTAFRVHFFWNAYDDDGEVMRFHFAVDGDTVRPINEWQTTTAKDTILLFLVDPVKELKLHVFKVSAEDNDGHWDKTPASRAFSAKTLPPTSKIEKGPGAFNPVIGPNFSFEWSGIDPDGGETGGKAAVDSFQYLLLRMGAIADVNVPPTHDPLPRFDADNYTAMIRAATGDGLPALWLSPGDAVPRRLDDWKWQGIRGIRKRFRNVSPGEYVFAERAVDVAGATEKNLDFVRNIRHFTVTNRNAGPRLRVCSSILNRCLDDAVGTDDFARRQLQIFEGETVSFSWSASAETYGGEIVGYTYALDDTSTFPGLDPRQLSVTFQPSDLPPGNHFLYVRCMDDGGLVTNAVIPLLIVHPNFKDPGASRSILFVDDSAMLFGAGNSVNDTKETDWWTLGTGGAGPLFSLGVPYTEWDTIERSQGSVEGRKPPEPRGLADFTTVVWTTDNNNGSSLSGALFKTIAGGDYSELQGYLRAGGTLILTGWNLAFSTTGGASPLLYSTTSGICGTFAPN
;
A
#
# COMPACT_ATOMS: atom_id res chain seq x y z
N MET A 1 77.73 -46.15 81.61
CA MET A 1 78.66 -47.11 82.23
C MET A 1 79.37 -47.87 81.13
N LEU A 2 80.70 -47.84 81.15
CA LEU A 2 81.66 -48.70 80.43
C LEU A 2 81.55 -48.74 78.89
N SER A 3 82.62 -48.84 78.11
CA SER A 3 84.06 -48.78 78.33
C SER A 3 84.69 -49.04 76.95
N SER A 4 85.58 -48.16 76.52
CA SER A 4 86.87 -48.44 75.85
C SER A 4 87.01 -49.71 75.00
N ARG A 5 87.44 -49.54 73.74
CA ARG A 5 88.87 -49.77 73.40
C ARG A 5 89.28 -49.26 72.01
N MET A 6 90.34 -48.46 72.08
CA MET A 6 91.22 -47.92 71.05
C MET A 6 92.21 -49.00 70.59
N ARG A 7 92.63 -48.99 69.32
CA ARG A 7 94.04 -49.26 68.91
C ARG A 7 94.30 -48.78 67.48
N TYR A 8 95.36 -47.98 67.40
CA TYR A 8 95.94 -47.30 66.25
C TYR A 8 96.87 -48.21 65.42
N ILE A 9 97.31 -47.64 64.28
CA ILE A 9 98.58 -47.82 63.52
C ILE A 9 98.30 -48.36 62.10
N GLY A 10 98.74 -47.76 60.99
CA GLY A 10 99.77 -46.73 60.81
C GLY A 10 99.66 -45.88 59.54
N LEU A 11 100.53 -44.86 59.52
CA LEU A 11 100.77 -43.80 58.53
C LEU A 11 101.48 -44.33 57.25
N ILE A 12 101.01 -43.96 56.03
CA ILE A 12 101.56 -42.96 55.03
C ILE A 12 102.91 -43.38 54.37
N PRO A 13 103.30 -43.01 53.11
CA PRO A 13 102.71 -42.13 52.06
C PRO A 13 102.72 -42.67 50.60
N MET A 14 102.00 -42.00 49.70
CA MET A 14 102.46 -41.54 48.36
C MET A 14 101.21 -41.03 47.61
N SER A 15 100.90 -39.74 47.54
CA SER A 15 101.61 -38.68 46.80
C SER A 15 101.95 -39.13 45.38
N VAL A 16 101.23 -38.54 44.39
CA VAL A 16 101.31 -38.73 42.92
C VAL A 16 100.22 -39.66 42.35
N LEU A 17 98.95 -39.24 42.44
CA LEU A 17 97.91 -39.64 41.47
C LEU A 17 96.71 -38.66 41.48
N ALA A 18 96.97 -37.35 41.44
CA ALA A 18 95.93 -36.31 41.50
C ALA A 18 95.85 -35.43 40.24
N PHE A 19 96.43 -35.86 39.10
CA PHE A 19 96.47 -35.03 37.89
C PHE A 19 96.23 -35.77 36.55
N LEU A 20 95.57 -36.94 36.56
CA LEU A 20 95.30 -37.71 35.33
C LEU A 20 93.92 -38.41 35.27
N PHE A 21 92.90 -37.87 35.95
CA PHE A 21 91.50 -38.33 35.82
C PHE A 21 90.48 -37.18 35.71
N ALA A 22 90.85 -36.10 35.01
CA ALA A 22 89.94 -35.00 34.64
C ALA A 22 89.69 -34.92 33.12
N ALA A 23 89.69 -36.06 32.43
CA ALA A 23 89.29 -36.18 31.04
C ALA A 23 88.51 -37.49 30.85
N SER A 24 87.27 -37.54 31.35
CA SER A 24 86.36 -38.61 30.98
C SER A 24 84.91 -38.15 31.08
N CYS A 25 84.27 -38.08 29.91
CA CYS A 25 82.83 -38.03 29.66
C CYS A 25 82.06 -36.75 30.03
N SER A 26 82.31 -35.65 29.32
CA SER A 26 81.21 -34.75 28.96
C SER A 26 80.43 -35.37 27.79
N LYS A 27 79.46 -36.25 28.08
CA LYS A 27 78.33 -36.39 27.16
C LYS A 27 77.46 -35.17 27.38
N GLY A 28 77.72 -34.09 26.64
CA GLY A 28 76.67 -33.09 26.43
C GLY A 28 75.45 -33.84 25.86
N PRO A 29 74.21 -33.43 26.20
CA PRO A 29 73.05 -34.01 25.55
C PRO A 29 73.28 -33.84 24.05
N THR A 30 73.37 -34.95 23.31
CA THR A 30 73.23 -34.90 21.86
C THR A 30 71.94 -34.14 21.63
N PRO A 31 71.94 -33.01 20.90
CA PRO A 31 70.68 -32.40 20.49
C PRO A 31 69.85 -33.54 19.89
N PRO A 32 68.59 -33.74 20.33
CA PRO A 32 67.75 -34.71 19.65
C PRO A 32 67.87 -34.41 18.16
N THR A 33 68.27 -35.41 17.38
CA THR A 33 68.34 -35.27 15.93
C THR A 33 66.99 -34.72 15.49
N LYS A 34 66.98 -33.52 14.89
CA LYS A 34 65.74 -32.95 14.34
C LYS A 34 65.11 -34.06 13.50
N PRO A 35 63.85 -34.44 13.77
CA PRO A 35 63.20 -35.47 12.97
C PRO A 35 63.29 -35.09 11.49
N ILE A 36 63.23 -36.09 10.61
CA ILE A 36 63.22 -35.83 9.17
C ILE A 36 61.99 -34.96 8.88
N PRO A 37 62.13 -33.83 8.16
CA PRO A 37 60.99 -32.98 7.78
C PRO A 37 59.86 -33.80 7.16
N GLN A 38 58.68 -33.77 7.76
CA GLN A 38 57.46 -34.35 7.19
C GLN A 38 56.47 -33.23 6.87
N ASP A 39 55.65 -33.45 5.84
CA ASP A 39 54.56 -32.54 5.56
C ASP A 39 53.40 -32.84 6.53
N PRO A 40 52.61 -31.84 6.95
CA PRO A 40 51.43 -32.08 7.78
C PRO A 40 50.39 -32.90 7.02
N GLN A 41 49.48 -33.56 7.75
CA GLN A 41 48.37 -34.34 7.21
C GLN A 41 47.03 -33.76 7.67
N THR A 42 46.09 -33.58 6.74
CA THR A 42 44.75 -33.02 7.00
C THR A 42 43.68 -34.06 6.81
N GLU A 43 42.66 -34.05 7.68
CA GLU A 43 41.48 -34.90 7.55
C GLU A 43 40.19 -34.10 7.77
N LEU A 44 39.11 -34.48 7.06
CA LEU A 44 37.76 -33.98 7.31
C LEU A 44 37.11 -34.83 8.41
N THR A 45 36.88 -34.25 9.58
CA THR A 45 36.21 -34.92 10.70
C THR A 45 34.69 -34.86 10.58
N PHE A 46 34.16 -33.82 9.93
CA PHE A 46 32.76 -33.75 9.52
C PHE A 46 32.61 -32.98 8.22
N ALA A 47 31.92 -33.60 7.26
CA ALA A 47 31.60 -33.05 5.96
C ALA A 47 30.45 -33.89 5.37
N PRO A 48 29.77 -33.42 4.33
CA PRO A 48 28.82 -34.25 3.59
C PRO A 48 29.44 -35.58 3.16
N ILE A 49 28.60 -36.61 3.04
CA ILE A 49 29.03 -37.90 2.48
C ILE A 49 29.44 -37.68 1.02
N GLU A 50 30.48 -38.39 0.58
CA GLU A 50 30.99 -38.29 -0.79
C GLU A 50 29.88 -38.57 -1.81
N PHE A 51 29.69 -37.63 -2.74
CA PHE A 51 28.63 -37.57 -3.76
C PHE A 51 27.18 -37.52 -3.24
N ASP A 52 26.97 -37.29 -1.94
CA ASP A 52 25.62 -37.13 -1.38
C ASP A 52 25.06 -35.72 -1.62
N THR A 53 23.76 -35.54 -1.37
CA THR A 53 23.06 -34.26 -1.47
C THR A 53 22.68 -33.72 -0.10
N THR A 54 23.14 -32.52 0.22
CA THR A 54 22.86 -31.83 1.49
C THR A 54 22.26 -30.44 1.27
N ALA A 55 21.83 -29.78 2.35
CA ALA A 55 21.40 -28.39 2.29
C ALA A 55 22.55 -27.47 1.84
N PHE A 56 22.20 -26.33 1.24
CA PHE A 56 23.18 -25.37 0.71
C PHE A 56 24.04 -24.66 1.78
N ARG A 57 23.65 -24.71 3.06
CA ARG A 57 24.48 -24.32 4.21
C ARG A 57 25.19 -25.55 4.75
N VAL A 58 26.51 -25.60 4.58
CA VAL A 58 27.30 -26.76 5.00
C VAL A 58 28.34 -26.35 6.02
N HIS A 59 28.30 -27.00 7.18
CA HIS A 59 29.34 -26.91 8.21
C HIS A 59 30.39 -27.98 7.94
N PHE A 60 31.63 -27.57 7.78
CA PHE A 60 32.78 -28.45 7.68
C PHE A 60 33.58 -28.39 8.97
N PHE A 61 34.10 -29.54 9.38
CA PHE A 61 35.09 -29.66 10.45
C PHE A 61 36.27 -30.47 9.93
N TRP A 62 37.47 -30.06 10.30
CA TRP A 62 38.70 -30.74 9.94
C TRP A 62 39.67 -30.77 11.10
N ASN A 63 40.64 -31.67 11.01
CA ASN A 63 41.79 -31.68 11.89
C ASN A 63 43.06 -31.89 11.06
N ALA A 64 44.20 -31.62 11.67
CA ALA A 64 45.49 -31.98 11.08
C ALA A 64 46.49 -32.37 12.16
N TYR A 65 47.48 -33.13 11.73
CA TYR A 65 48.58 -33.62 12.56
C TYR A 65 49.88 -33.38 11.81
N ASP A 66 50.92 -33.11 12.58
CA ASP A 66 52.29 -32.96 12.11
C ASP A 66 53.17 -33.75 13.10
N ASP A 67 53.89 -34.75 12.59
CA ASP A 67 54.65 -35.69 13.40
C ASP A 67 56.00 -35.10 13.85
N ASP A 68 56.49 -34.06 13.16
CA ASP A 68 57.76 -33.40 13.48
C ASP A 68 57.67 -31.90 13.78
N GLY A 69 56.47 -31.33 13.71
CA GLY A 69 56.20 -29.92 14.00
C GLY A 69 54.81 -29.62 14.58
N GLU A 70 54.37 -28.38 14.38
CA GLU A 70 53.06 -27.87 14.77
C GLU A 70 52.31 -27.33 13.55
N VAL A 71 51.02 -27.68 13.44
CA VAL A 71 50.11 -27.10 12.45
C VAL A 71 49.80 -25.65 12.82
N MET A 72 50.17 -24.71 11.95
CA MET A 72 50.02 -23.28 12.20
C MET A 72 48.71 -22.71 11.66
N ARG A 73 48.27 -23.18 10.49
CA ARG A 73 47.04 -22.70 9.83
C ARG A 73 46.52 -23.70 8.80
N PHE A 74 45.32 -23.43 8.29
CA PHE A 74 44.65 -24.17 7.24
C PHE A 74 44.39 -23.28 6.04
N HIS A 75 44.34 -23.90 4.88
CA HIS A 75 44.00 -23.30 3.61
C HIS A 75 42.86 -24.10 3.01
N PHE A 76 41.76 -23.45 2.64
CA PHE A 76 40.60 -24.12 2.05
C PHE A 76 40.10 -23.41 0.79
N ALA A 77 39.53 -24.20 -0.12
CA ALA A 77 38.96 -23.70 -1.36
C ALA A 77 37.69 -24.46 -1.72
N VAL A 78 36.86 -23.80 -2.54
CA VAL A 78 35.59 -24.34 -3.04
C VAL A 78 35.53 -24.24 -4.57
N ASP A 79 34.90 -25.22 -5.20
CA ASP A 79 34.65 -25.28 -6.64
C ASP A 79 35.89 -24.94 -7.50
N GLY A 80 35.79 -23.94 -8.37
CA GLY A 80 36.85 -23.53 -9.29
C GLY A 80 38.11 -23.02 -8.59
N ASP A 81 38.06 -22.67 -7.31
CA ASP A 81 39.26 -22.26 -6.58
C ASP A 81 40.08 -23.48 -6.13
N THR A 82 39.49 -24.68 -6.09
CA THR A 82 40.18 -25.93 -5.70
C THR A 82 41.24 -26.41 -6.70
N VAL A 83 41.31 -25.78 -7.87
CA VAL A 83 42.36 -26.02 -8.89
C VAL A 83 43.48 -24.99 -8.84
N ARG A 84 43.33 -23.92 -8.05
CA ARG A 84 44.39 -22.93 -7.84
C ARG A 84 45.48 -23.47 -6.90
N PRO A 85 46.70 -22.92 -6.96
CA PRO A 85 47.74 -23.19 -5.96
C PRO A 85 47.23 -22.96 -4.52
N ILE A 86 47.67 -23.79 -3.56
CA ILE A 86 47.17 -23.76 -2.18
C ILE A 86 47.45 -22.41 -1.49
N ASN A 87 48.52 -21.71 -1.87
CA ASN A 87 48.84 -20.37 -1.38
C ASN A 87 47.90 -19.26 -1.85
N GLU A 88 46.97 -19.56 -2.76
CA GLU A 88 45.89 -18.66 -3.18
C GLU A 88 44.54 -19.03 -2.54
N TRP A 89 44.49 -20.12 -1.76
CA TRP A 89 43.28 -20.55 -1.07
C TRP A 89 42.98 -19.66 0.14
N GLN A 90 41.76 -19.75 0.67
CA GLN A 90 41.37 -18.99 1.84
C GLN A 90 42.07 -19.53 3.08
N THR A 91 42.73 -18.66 3.85
CA THR A 91 43.49 -19.05 5.04
C THR A 91 42.70 -18.85 6.33
N THR A 92 42.80 -19.78 7.27
CA THR A 92 42.18 -19.70 8.60
C THR A 92 42.99 -20.48 9.64
N THR A 93 42.86 -20.14 10.92
CA THR A 93 43.36 -20.95 12.03
C THR A 93 42.25 -21.77 12.69
N ALA A 94 40.99 -21.57 12.29
CA ALA A 94 39.86 -22.34 12.79
C ALA A 94 39.88 -23.77 12.23
N LYS A 95 39.27 -24.70 12.98
CA LYS A 95 39.14 -26.12 12.60
C LYS A 95 37.80 -26.43 11.96
N ASP A 96 37.00 -25.40 11.69
CA ASP A 96 35.68 -25.51 11.13
C ASP A 96 35.28 -24.23 10.40
N THR A 97 34.30 -24.34 9.50
CA THR A 97 33.64 -23.20 8.87
C THR A 97 32.25 -23.57 8.37
N ILE A 98 31.34 -22.61 8.32
CA ILE A 98 30.04 -22.74 7.65
C ILE A 98 30.11 -21.97 6.34
N LEU A 99 29.81 -22.65 5.23
CA LEU A 99 29.81 -22.06 3.89
C LEU A 99 28.42 -22.16 3.26
N LEU A 100 28.10 -21.15 2.45
CA LEU A 100 26.93 -21.08 1.59
C LEU A 100 27.32 -21.51 0.17
N PHE A 101 26.66 -22.53 -0.35
CA PHE A 101 26.89 -23.05 -1.69
C PHE A 101 25.78 -22.63 -2.63
N LEU A 102 26.14 -21.87 -3.67
CA LEU A 102 25.19 -21.43 -4.69
C LEU A 102 24.68 -22.61 -5.50
N VAL A 103 23.38 -22.67 -5.77
CA VAL A 103 22.76 -23.69 -6.59
C VAL A 103 22.53 -23.21 -8.03
N ASP A 104 22.15 -24.14 -8.91
CA ASP A 104 21.57 -23.76 -10.20
C ASP A 104 20.21 -23.07 -9.95
N PRO A 105 19.97 -21.86 -10.49
CA PRO A 105 18.75 -21.08 -10.21
C PRO A 105 17.44 -21.78 -10.55
N VAL A 106 17.48 -22.75 -11.47
CA VAL A 106 16.33 -23.49 -11.99
C VAL A 106 16.35 -24.93 -11.51
N LYS A 107 17.50 -25.60 -11.41
CA LYS A 107 17.53 -26.99 -10.93
C LYS A 107 17.51 -27.08 -9.42
N GLU A 108 17.79 -25.99 -8.71
CA GLU A 108 17.84 -25.90 -7.25
C GLU A 108 18.91 -26.83 -6.64
N LEU A 109 19.86 -27.25 -7.47
CA LEU A 109 20.88 -28.25 -7.17
C LEU A 109 22.16 -27.93 -7.94
N LYS A 110 23.32 -28.00 -7.26
CA LYS A 110 24.64 -27.90 -7.92
C LYS A 110 25.66 -28.80 -7.22
N LEU A 111 26.55 -29.42 -8.00
CA LEU A 111 27.69 -30.17 -7.49
C LEU A 111 28.82 -29.21 -7.09
N HIS A 112 29.38 -29.45 -5.92
CA HIS A 112 30.47 -28.69 -5.33
C HIS A 112 31.63 -29.58 -4.92
N VAL A 113 32.82 -28.97 -4.84
CA VAL A 113 34.02 -29.60 -4.29
C VAL A 113 34.60 -28.69 -3.23
N PHE A 114 34.85 -29.23 -2.04
CA PHE A 114 35.57 -28.56 -0.96
C PHE A 114 36.92 -29.23 -0.75
N LYS A 115 37.99 -28.45 -0.58
CA LYS A 115 39.31 -28.94 -0.20
C LYS A 115 39.88 -28.14 0.96
N VAL A 116 40.65 -28.81 1.83
CA VAL A 116 41.39 -28.18 2.92
C VAL A 116 42.78 -28.82 3.10
N SER A 117 43.79 -28.01 3.35
CA SER A 117 45.20 -28.39 3.53
C SER A 117 45.80 -27.61 4.71
N ALA A 118 46.58 -28.28 5.54
CA ALA A 118 47.32 -27.68 6.65
C ALA A 118 48.68 -27.12 6.21
N GLU A 119 49.14 -26.07 6.90
CA GLU A 119 50.50 -25.53 6.81
C GLU A 119 51.17 -25.59 8.20
N ASP A 120 52.40 -26.11 8.26
CA ASP A 120 53.18 -26.28 9.49
C ASP A 120 53.99 -25.03 9.89
N ASN A 121 54.80 -25.14 10.96
CA ASN A 121 55.68 -24.08 11.45
C ASN A 121 56.97 -23.89 10.64
N ASP A 122 57.29 -24.81 9.73
CA ASP A 122 58.43 -24.74 8.82
C ASP A 122 58.01 -24.25 7.41
N GLY A 123 56.72 -24.02 7.19
CA GLY A 123 56.11 -23.53 5.95
C GLY A 123 55.80 -24.62 4.92
N HIS A 124 55.82 -25.90 5.30
CA HIS A 124 55.36 -27.01 4.46
C HIS A 124 53.85 -27.17 4.52
N TRP A 125 53.31 -27.78 3.48
CA TRP A 125 51.88 -27.88 3.21
C TRP A 125 51.51 -29.33 3.05
N ASP A 126 50.32 -29.71 3.49
CA ASP A 126 49.76 -31.03 3.17
C ASP A 126 49.59 -31.16 1.64
N LYS A 127 50.43 -32.00 1.04
CA LYS A 127 50.46 -32.28 -0.41
C LYS A 127 49.29 -33.17 -0.87
N THR A 128 48.52 -33.72 0.06
CA THR A 128 47.32 -34.52 -0.17
C THR A 128 46.10 -33.92 0.53
N PRO A 129 45.65 -32.70 0.13
CA PRO A 129 44.55 -32.01 0.79
C PRO A 129 43.32 -32.91 0.96
N ALA A 130 42.71 -32.87 2.14
CA ALA A 130 41.43 -33.52 2.36
C ALA A 130 40.38 -32.89 1.45
N SER A 131 39.59 -33.74 0.77
CA SER A 131 38.65 -33.32 -0.27
C SER A 131 37.28 -33.96 -0.05
N ARG A 132 36.23 -33.23 -0.44
CA ARG A 132 34.86 -33.76 -0.49
C ARG A 132 34.11 -33.23 -1.70
N ALA A 133 33.50 -34.12 -2.47
CA ALA A 133 32.53 -33.76 -3.51
C ALA A 133 31.12 -34.07 -3.04
N PHE A 134 30.18 -33.13 -3.23
CA PHE A 134 28.78 -33.28 -2.79
C PHE A 134 27.88 -32.32 -3.57
N SER A 135 26.57 -32.56 -3.56
CA SER A 135 25.60 -31.62 -4.13
C SER A 135 24.92 -30.78 -3.05
N ALA A 136 24.80 -29.49 -3.28
CA ALA A 136 23.99 -28.57 -2.46
C ALA A 136 22.60 -28.41 -3.08
N LYS A 137 21.56 -28.48 -2.27
CA LYS A 137 20.17 -28.20 -2.66
C LYS A 137 19.51 -27.13 -1.78
N THR A 138 18.47 -26.50 -2.32
CA THR A 138 17.62 -25.51 -1.64
C THR A 138 16.16 -25.69 -2.05
N LEU A 139 15.21 -25.01 -1.40
CA LEU A 139 13.82 -24.91 -1.84
C LEU A 139 13.54 -23.52 -2.40
N PRO A 140 12.92 -23.38 -3.59
CA PRO A 140 12.64 -22.07 -4.16
C PRO A 140 11.79 -21.19 -3.24
N PRO A 141 12.06 -19.88 -3.22
CA PRO A 141 11.22 -18.94 -2.52
C PRO A 141 9.90 -18.72 -3.27
N THR A 142 8.98 -18.05 -2.58
CA THR A 142 7.70 -17.59 -3.15
C THR A 142 7.52 -16.11 -2.91
N SER A 143 6.88 -15.41 -3.86
CA SER A 143 6.56 -13.99 -3.75
C SER A 143 5.13 -13.66 -4.16
N LYS A 144 4.69 -12.45 -3.80
CA LYS A 144 3.41 -11.89 -4.21
C LYS A 144 3.47 -10.37 -4.24
N ILE A 145 2.92 -9.78 -5.29
CA ILE A 145 2.67 -8.33 -5.38
C ILE A 145 1.53 -7.95 -4.43
N GLU A 146 1.84 -7.07 -3.48
CA GLU A 146 0.90 -6.58 -2.47
C GLU A 146 0.25 -5.25 -2.86
N LYS A 147 1.02 -4.34 -3.48
CA LYS A 147 0.49 -3.05 -3.96
C LYS A 147 1.02 -2.70 -5.34
N GLY A 148 0.26 -1.88 -6.05
CA GLY A 148 0.59 -1.35 -7.36
C GLY A 148 -0.61 -1.35 -8.31
N PRO A 149 -0.38 -1.04 -9.59
CA PRO A 149 -1.37 -1.22 -10.63
C PRO A 149 -2.09 -2.56 -10.52
N GLY A 150 -3.42 -2.54 -10.60
CA GLY A 150 -4.25 -3.75 -10.63
C GLY A 150 -3.93 -4.68 -11.80
N ALA A 151 -4.37 -5.94 -11.73
CA ALA A 151 -3.94 -6.98 -12.67
C ALA A 151 -4.52 -6.85 -14.08
N PHE A 152 -5.73 -6.30 -14.22
CA PHE A 152 -6.54 -6.40 -15.44
C PHE A 152 -6.57 -5.09 -16.24
N ASN A 153 -5.41 -4.70 -16.74
CA ASN A 153 -5.19 -3.52 -17.60
C ASN A 153 -5.78 -2.18 -17.09
N PRO A 154 -5.55 -1.77 -15.83
CA PRO A 154 -5.94 -0.43 -15.41
C PRO A 154 -5.14 0.63 -16.15
N VAL A 155 -5.75 1.79 -16.34
CA VAL A 155 -5.10 2.97 -16.90
C VAL A 155 -4.48 3.77 -15.75
N ILE A 156 -3.17 4.00 -15.83
CA ILE A 156 -2.39 4.72 -14.81
C ILE A 156 -1.52 5.81 -15.47
N GLY A 157 -0.93 6.68 -14.65
CA GLY A 157 0.03 7.66 -15.12
C GLY A 157 1.48 7.16 -15.21
N PRO A 158 2.42 8.04 -15.57
CA PRO A 158 3.82 7.68 -15.82
C PRO A 158 4.63 7.45 -14.53
N ASN A 159 4.03 7.74 -13.37
CA ASN A 159 4.60 7.58 -12.04
C ASN A 159 3.74 6.58 -11.27
N PHE A 160 4.32 5.44 -10.90
CA PHE A 160 3.64 4.36 -10.18
C PHE A 160 4.66 3.56 -9.37
N SER A 161 4.18 2.70 -8.49
CA SER A 161 5.06 1.79 -7.74
C SER A 161 4.47 0.39 -7.62
N PHE A 162 5.34 -0.57 -7.38
CA PHE A 162 4.98 -1.92 -6.96
C PHE A 162 5.61 -2.21 -5.60
N GLU A 163 4.85 -2.88 -4.75
CA GLU A 163 5.32 -3.50 -3.50
C GLU A 163 5.01 -4.98 -3.53
N TRP A 164 5.89 -5.78 -2.95
CA TRP A 164 5.75 -7.22 -2.90
C TRP A 164 6.27 -7.78 -1.57
N SER A 165 5.85 -8.99 -1.26
CA SER A 165 6.33 -9.77 -0.12
C SER A 165 6.87 -11.10 -0.63
N GLY A 166 7.68 -11.78 0.18
CA GLY A 166 8.18 -13.10 -0.16
C GLY A 166 8.60 -13.92 1.04
N ILE A 167 8.55 -15.24 0.88
CA ILE A 167 8.96 -16.23 1.90
C ILE A 167 9.90 -17.24 1.24
N ASP A 168 11.06 -17.44 1.87
CA ASP A 168 12.02 -18.49 1.58
C ASP A 168 11.78 -19.67 2.56
N PRO A 169 11.42 -20.89 2.08
CA PRO A 169 11.12 -22.02 2.95
C PRO A 169 12.28 -22.56 3.80
N ASP A 170 13.53 -22.41 3.36
CA ASP A 170 14.74 -22.91 4.03
C ASP A 170 15.86 -21.86 4.18
N GLY A 171 15.54 -20.59 3.91
CA GLY A 171 16.43 -19.45 4.06
C GLY A 171 16.90 -19.13 5.48
N GLY A 172 16.30 -19.68 6.53
CA GLY A 172 16.69 -19.44 7.92
C GLY A 172 18.12 -19.93 8.23
N GLU A 173 18.85 -19.23 9.11
CA GLU A 173 20.24 -19.59 9.46
C GLU A 173 20.36 -21.00 10.05
N THR A 174 19.36 -21.44 10.82
CA THR A 174 19.27 -22.80 11.38
C THR A 174 18.37 -23.72 10.54
N GLY A 175 18.07 -23.33 9.31
CA GLY A 175 17.02 -23.91 8.49
C GLY A 175 15.62 -23.38 8.81
N GLY A 176 14.67 -23.65 7.91
CA GLY A 176 13.28 -23.21 8.03
C GLY A 176 13.00 -21.84 7.39
N LYS A 177 11.77 -21.35 7.58
CA LYS A 177 11.25 -20.19 6.85
C LYS A 177 11.97 -18.90 7.23
N ALA A 178 12.28 -18.08 6.23
CA ALA A 178 12.84 -16.74 6.39
C ALA A 178 12.26 -15.76 5.37
N ALA A 179 12.60 -14.48 5.53
CA ALA A 179 12.41 -13.50 4.47
C ALA A 179 13.33 -13.84 3.29
N VAL A 180 12.85 -13.56 2.08
CA VAL A 180 13.61 -13.74 0.84
C VAL A 180 14.84 -12.83 0.83
N ASP A 181 15.98 -13.33 0.33
CA ASP A 181 17.23 -12.58 0.22
C ASP A 181 17.13 -11.42 -0.78
N SER A 182 16.66 -11.71 -1.99
CA SER A 182 16.52 -10.71 -3.04
C SER A 182 15.39 -11.04 -4.01
N PHE A 183 15.03 -10.05 -4.82
CA PHE A 183 13.98 -10.17 -5.82
C PHE A 183 14.53 -9.78 -7.19
N GLN A 184 13.80 -10.16 -8.22
CA GLN A 184 14.04 -9.71 -9.58
C GLN A 184 12.72 -9.25 -10.20
N TYR A 185 12.78 -8.25 -11.08
CA TYR A 185 11.60 -7.80 -11.81
C TYR A 185 11.85 -7.60 -13.31
N LEU A 186 10.77 -7.69 -14.09
CA LEU A 186 10.67 -7.29 -15.48
C LEU A 186 9.65 -6.17 -15.61
N LEU A 187 9.96 -5.17 -16.43
CA LEU A 187 8.98 -4.21 -16.94
C LEU A 187 8.99 -4.30 -18.46
N LEU A 188 8.06 -5.06 -19.02
CA LEU A 188 7.95 -5.37 -20.43
C LEU A 188 7.03 -4.38 -21.11
N ARG A 189 7.50 -3.69 -22.15
CA ARG A 189 6.66 -2.77 -22.94
C ARG A 189 6.16 -3.46 -24.20
N MET A 190 4.85 -3.59 -24.34
CA MET A 190 4.22 -4.26 -25.46
C MET A 190 4.65 -3.68 -26.81
N GLY A 191 5.03 -4.55 -27.76
CA GLY A 191 5.49 -4.15 -29.09
C GLY A 191 6.86 -3.46 -29.14
N ALA A 192 7.55 -3.30 -28.02
CA ALA A 192 8.90 -2.73 -27.97
C ALA A 192 9.98 -3.79 -28.12
N ILE A 193 11.17 -3.35 -28.51
CA ILE A 193 12.42 -4.11 -28.56
C ILE A 193 13.33 -3.49 -27.49
N ALA A 194 13.95 -4.32 -26.63
CA ALA A 194 14.90 -3.84 -25.63
C ALA A 194 16.32 -3.71 -26.21
N ASP A 195 16.65 -4.50 -27.24
CA ASP A 195 17.86 -4.39 -28.03
C ASP A 195 18.04 -2.99 -28.64
N VAL A 196 19.20 -2.38 -28.36
CA VAL A 196 19.58 -1.04 -28.82
C VAL A 196 20.47 -1.07 -30.07
N ASN A 197 20.78 -2.24 -30.61
CA ASN A 197 21.56 -2.38 -31.85
C ASN A 197 20.83 -1.78 -33.06
N VAL A 198 21.60 -1.35 -34.07
CA VAL A 198 21.06 -0.78 -35.32
C VAL A 198 21.62 -1.55 -36.52
N PRO A 199 20.79 -2.33 -37.24
CA PRO A 199 19.38 -2.65 -36.93
C PRO A 199 19.26 -3.55 -35.69
N PRO A 200 18.10 -3.56 -35.00
CA PRO A 200 17.87 -4.49 -33.89
C PRO A 200 18.01 -5.94 -34.34
N THR A 201 18.52 -6.78 -33.45
CA THR A 201 18.71 -8.22 -33.68
C THR A 201 17.66 -9.10 -32.98
N HIS A 202 16.75 -8.46 -32.24
CA HIS A 202 15.66 -9.08 -31.48
C HIS A 202 14.30 -8.60 -32.01
N ASP A 203 13.28 -9.39 -31.71
CA ASP A 203 11.92 -9.13 -32.15
C ASP A 203 11.14 -8.30 -31.13
N PRO A 204 10.13 -7.53 -31.56
CA PRO A 204 9.26 -6.85 -30.63
C PRO A 204 8.42 -7.86 -29.84
N LEU A 205 8.13 -7.50 -28.58
CA LEU A 205 7.23 -8.27 -27.73
C LEU A 205 5.84 -8.48 -28.39
N PRO A 206 5.26 -9.70 -28.28
CA PRO A 206 3.96 -10.02 -28.89
C PRO A 206 2.83 -9.25 -28.23
N ARG A 207 1.63 -9.25 -28.83
CA ARG A 207 0.41 -8.68 -28.20
C ARG A 207 0.07 -9.41 -26.90
N PHE A 208 -0.64 -8.70 -26.00
CA PHE A 208 -0.88 -9.22 -24.66
C PHE A 208 -1.89 -10.37 -24.73
N ASP A 209 -1.47 -11.48 -24.14
CA ASP A 209 -2.31 -12.62 -23.81
C ASP A 209 -1.79 -13.16 -22.47
N ALA A 210 -2.68 -13.31 -21.48
CA ALA A 210 -2.29 -13.56 -20.10
C ALA A 210 -1.57 -14.92 -19.95
N ASP A 211 -2.05 -15.95 -20.64
CA ASP A 211 -1.50 -17.29 -20.58
C ASP A 211 -0.14 -17.35 -21.31
N ASN A 212 -0.04 -16.73 -22.49
CA ASN A 212 1.20 -16.62 -23.24
C ASN A 212 2.30 -15.92 -22.45
N TYR A 213 2.01 -14.74 -21.86
CA TYR A 213 2.99 -13.99 -21.07
C TYR A 213 3.40 -14.76 -19.81
N THR A 214 2.44 -15.39 -19.13
CA THR A 214 2.75 -16.20 -17.94
C THR A 214 3.66 -17.38 -18.29
N ALA A 215 3.36 -18.10 -19.38
CA ALA A 215 4.20 -19.20 -19.85
C ALA A 215 5.59 -18.74 -20.29
N MET A 216 5.67 -17.62 -21.02
CA MET A 216 6.93 -17.02 -21.49
C MET A 216 7.85 -16.64 -20.34
N ILE A 217 7.29 -15.96 -19.33
CA ILE A 217 8.03 -15.50 -18.15
C ILE A 217 8.50 -16.69 -17.29
N ARG A 218 7.67 -17.74 -17.14
CA ARG A 218 8.04 -18.97 -16.42
C ARG A 218 9.15 -19.76 -17.10
N ALA A 219 9.22 -19.71 -18.43
CA ALA A 219 10.22 -20.44 -19.20
C ALA A 219 11.63 -19.80 -19.12
N ALA A 220 11.77 -18.62 -18.53
CA ALA A 220 13.05 -17.95 -18.34
C ALA A 220 13.95 -18.72 -17.35
N THR A 221 15.02 -19.32 -17.86
CA THR A 221 15.97 -20.13 -17.07
C THR A 221 17.22 -19.36 -16.63
N GLY A 222 17.33 -18.08 -16.98
CA GLY A 222 18.51 -17.25 -16.68
C GLY A 222 18.14 -15.80 -16.39
N ASP A 223 19.02 -14.89 -16.81
CA ASP A 223 18.86 -13.45 -16.65
C ASP A 223 17.91 -12.82 -17.67
N GLY A 224 17.64 -13.49 -18.79
CA GLY A 224 16.70 -13.05 -19.84
C GLY A 224 15.43 -13.90 -19.97
N LEU A 225 14.45 -13.39 -20.73
CA LEU A 225 13.38 -14.20 -21.31
C LEU A 225 13.98 -15.30 -22.24
N PRO A 226 13.19 -16.33 -22.63
CA PRO A 226 13.67 -17.36 -23.53
C PRO A 226 14.25 -16.78 -24.83
N ALA A 227 15.41 -17.31 -25.25
CA ALA A 227 16.08 -16.87 -26.48
C ALA A 227 15.23 -17.07 -27.73
N LEU A 228 14.35 -18.08 -27.76
CA LEU A 228 13.34 -18.25 -28.78
C LEU A 228 11.99 -18.57 -28.11
N TRP A 229 10.95 -17.82 -28.46
CA TRP A 229 9.59 -18.01 -27.95
C TRP A 229 8.57 -18.03 -29.08
N LEU A 230 7.72 -19.07 -29.12
CA LEU A 230 6.61 -19.16 -30.08
C LEU A 230 5.30 -18.83 -29.38
N SER A 231 4.77 -17.63 -29.61
CA SER A 231 3.46 -17.27 -29.06
C SER A 231 2.33 -18.02 -29.77
N PRO A 232 1.21 -18.31 -29.09
CA PRO A 232 0.02 -18.83 -29.75
C PRO A 232 -0.40 -17.95 -30.95
N GLY A 233 -0.49 -18.56 -32.12
CA GLY A 233 -0.87 -17.88 -33.37
C GLY A 233 0.29 -17.25 -34.16
N ASP A 234 1.50 -17.17 -33.60
CA ASP A 234 2.69 -16.80 -34.38
C ASP A 234 3.11 -17.98 -35.28
N ALA A 235 3.55 -17.69 -36.50
CA ALA A 235 4.05 -18.70 -37.44
C ALA A 235 5.53 -19.05 -37.22
N VAL A 236 6.30 -18.16 -36.60
CA VAL A 236 7.75 -18.28 -36.40
C VAL A 236 8.09 -17.83 -34.98
N PRO A 237 9.05 -18.49 -34.28
CA PRO A 237 9.52 -18.05 -32.97
C PRO A 237 10.17 -16.66 -33.02
N ARG A 238 9.98 -15.89 -31.94
CA ARG A 238 10.57 -14.58 -31.71
C ARG A 238 11.82 -14.70 -30.85
N ARG A 239 12.81 -13.83 -31.09
CA ARG A 239 13.99 -13.69 -30.26
C ARG A 239 13.79 -12.59 -29.21
N LEU A 240 13.77 -12.96 -27.92
CA LEU A 240 13.35 -12.08 -26.81
C LEU A 240 14.32 -12.03 -25.61
N ASP A 241 15.51 -12.63 -25.72
CA ASP A 241 16.52 -12.69 -24.65
C ASP A 241 17.16 -11.33 -24.30
N ASP A 242 16.83 -10.27 -25.02
CA ASP A 242 17.16 -8.88 -24.71
C ASP A 242 16.40 -8.34 -23.49
N TRP A 243 15.24 -8.91 -23.17
CA TRP A 243 14.47 -8.56 -21.98
C TRP A 243 15.02 -9.27 -20.75
N LYS A 244 15.72 -8.52 -19.90
CA LYS A 244 16.43 -9.06 -18.74
C LYS A 244 15.79 -8.71 -17.40
N TRP A 245 15.74 -9.72 -16.53
CA TRP A 245 15.40 -9.60 -15.12
C TRP A 245 16.35 -8.63 -14.42
N GLN A 246 15.79 -7.67 -13.68
CA GLN A 246 16.55 -6.69 -12.93
C GLN A 246 16.53 -7.03 -11.44
N GLY A 247 17.71 -7.24 -10.85
CA GLY A 247 17.84 -7.53 -9.42
C GLY A 247 17.52 -6.33 -8.52
N ILE A 248 16.88 -6.61 -7.39
CA ILE A 248 16.53 -5.63 -6.37
C ILE A 248 16.47 -6.31 -4.99
N ARG A 249 17.07 -5.69 -3.97
CA ARG A 249 17.00 -6.18 -2.57
C ARG A 249 15.83 -5.59 -1.77
N GLY A 250 15.21 -4.53 -2.28
CA GLY A 250 14.05 -3.90 -1.66
C GLY A 250 12.74 -4.61 -2.02
N ILE A 251 11.75 -4.45 -1.15
CA ILE A 251 10.36 -4.92 -1.32
C ILE A 251 9.47 -3.95 -2.10
N ARG A 252 10.07 -2.89 -2.67
CA ARG A 252 9.36 -1.82 -3.38
C ARG A 252 10.20 -1.34 -4.57
N LYS A 253 9.55 -1.14 -5.71
CA LYS A 253 10.12 -0.43 -6.86
C LYS A 253 9.22 0.72 -7.30
N ARG A 254 9.80 1.92 -7.32
CA ARG A 254 9.17 3.12 -7.89
C ARG A 254 9.61 3.31 -9.33
N PHE A 255 8.63 3.59 -10.18
CA PHE A 255 8.80 3.98 -11.57
C PHE A 255 8.40 5.45 -11.74
N ARG A 256 9.22 6.19 -12.48
CA ARG A 256 9.03 7.63 -12.73
C ARG A 256 9.20 7.91 -14.21
N ASN A 257 8.39 8.81 -14.74
CA ASN A 257 8.46 9.28 -16.13
C ASN A 257 8.44 8.13 -17.16
N VAL A 258 7.66 7.08 -16.89
CA VAL A 258 7.50 5.95 -17.82
C VAL A 258 6.73 6.42 -19.06
N SER A 259 7.28 6.14 -20.24
CA SER A 259 6.65 6.49 -21.51
C SER A 259 5.28 5.83 -21.68
N PRO A 260 4.29 6.49 -22.29
CA PRO A 260 3.00 5.87 -22.56
C PRO A 260 3.09 4.57 -23.35
N GLY A 261 2.21 3.63 -23.01
CA GLY A 261 2.15 2.31 -23.63
C GLY A 261 1.49 1.29 -22.73
N GLU A 262 1.31 0.10 -23.28
CA GLU A 262 0.83 -1.07 -22.55
C GLU A 262 2.04 -1.83 -21.98
N TYR A 263 1.94 -2.30 -20.74
CA TYR A 263 3.04 -2.89 -19.99
C TYR A 263 2.64 -4.16 -19.23
N VAL A 264 3.58 -5.10 -19.17
CA VAL A 264 3.53 -6.23 -18.25
C VAL A 264 4.64 -6.05 -17.21
N PHE A 265 4.27 -6.04 -15.93
CA PHE A 265 5.23 -6.13 -14.84
C PHE A 265 5.22 -7.55 -14.29
N ALA A 266 6.40 -8.12 -14.08
CA ALA A 266 6.56 -9.41 -13.44
C ALA A 266 7.64 -9.31 -12.36
N GLU A 267 7.45 -10.03 -11.26
CA GLU A 267 8.40 -10.09 -10.17
C GLU A 267 8.58 -11.55 -9.72
N ARG A 268 9.79 -11.89 -9.26
CA ARG A 268 10.12 -13.20 -8.70
C ARG A 268 11.08 -13.07 -7.53
N ALA A 269 10.94 -13.95 -6.55
CA ALA A 269 11.90 -14.08 -5.45
C ALA A 269 13.16 -14.88 -5.87
N VAL A 270 14.27 -14.57 -5.20
CA VAL A 270 15.57 -15.27 -5.30
C VAL A 270 16.07 -15.55 -3.89
N ASP A 271 16.36 -16.81 -3.59
CA ASP A 271 16.90 -17.19 -2.28
C ASP A 271 18.39 -16.85 -2.16
N VAL A 272 18.92 -17.03 -0.95
CA VAL A 272 20.34 -16.79 -0.66
C VAL A 272 21.30 -17.75 -1.40
N ALA A 273 20.80 -18.92 -1.83
CA ALA A 273 21.55 -19.89 -2.61
C ALA A 273 21.48 -19.61 -4.13
N GLY A 274 20.67 -18.65 -4.56
CA GLY A 274 20.46 -18.27 -5.96
C GLY A 274 19.31 -18.99 -6.66
N ALA A 275 18.53 -19.85 -6.00
CA ALA A 275 17.32 -20.43 -6.60
C ALA A 275 16.26 -19.36 -6.83
N THR A 276 15.64 -19.42 -8.00
CA THR A 276 14.61 -18.47 -8.43
C THR A 276 13.23 -19.08 -8.29
N GLU A 277 12.25 -18.26 -7.92
CA GLU A 277 10.85 -18.69 -7.90
C GLU A 277 10.37 -19.11 -9.29
N LYS A 278 9.68 -20.26 -9.36
CA LYS A 278 9.22 -20.86 -10.61
C LYS A 278 7.74 -20.68 -10.90
N ASN A 279 6.91 -20.68 -9.86
CA ASN A 279 5.46 -20.81 -10.02
C ASN A 279 4.77 -19.47 -10.32
N LEU A 280 5.41 -18.55 -11.05
CA LEU A 280 4.94 -17.18 -11.25
C LEU A 280 3.56 -17.14 -11.88
N ASP A 281 2.56 -16.55 -11.24
CA ASP A 281 1.18 -16.50 -11.77
C ASP A 281 0.77 -15.08 -12.16
N PHE A 282 -0.11 -14.99 -13.16
CA PHE A 282 -0.91 -13.80 -13.37
C PHE A 282 -1.70 -13.48 -12.10
N VAL A 283 -1.84 -12.19 -11.78
CA VAL A 283 -2.41 -11.69 -10.52
C VAL A 283 -1.52 -11.89 -9.28
N ARG A 284 -0.71 -12.93 -9.16
CA ARG A 284 0.16 -13.07 -7.98
C ARG A 284 1.48 -12.32 -8.16
N ASN A 285 2.14 -12.56 -9.28
CA ASN A 285 3.48 -12.08 -9.60
C ASN A 285 3.50 -11.21 -10.86
N ILE A 286 2.48 -11.36 -11.72
CA ILE A 286 2.41 -10.71 -13.02
C ILE A 286 1.19 -9.79 -13.10
N ARG A 287 1.41 -8.59 -13.63
CA ARG A 287 0.43 -7.50 -13.78
C ARG A 287 0.43 -6.98 -15.19
N HIS A 288 -0.74 -6.62 -15.70
CA HIS A 288 -0.91 -5.97 -16.98
C HIS A 288 -1.60 -4.62 -16.77
N PHE A 289 -1.06 -3.53 -17.34
CA PHE A 289 -1.57 -2.17 -17.17
C PHE A 289 -1.17 -1.25 -18.33
N THR A 290 -1.89 -0.14 -18.47
CA THR A 290 -1.63 0.88 -19.49
C THR A 290 -1.14 2.17 -18.84
N VAL A 291 0.03 2.63 -19.26
CA VAL A 291 0.60 3.93 -18.86
C VAL A 291 0.17 5.00 -19.85
N THR A 292 -0.31 6.13 -19.34
CA THR A 292 -0.64 7.32 -20.13
C THR A 292 0.05 8.57 -19.58
N ASN A 293 0.07 9.65 -20.35
CA ASN A 293 0.55 10.95 -19.87
C ASN A 293 -0.43 11.65 -18.93
N ARG A 294 -1.66 11.14 -18.80
CA ARG A 294 -2.68 11.70 -17.91
C ARG A 294 -2.72 10.87 -16.65
N ASN A 295 -2.16 11.41 -15.57
CA ASN A 295 -2.43 10.87 -14.26
C ASN A 295 -3.39 11.81 -13.54
N ALA A 296 -4.51 11.27 -13.09
CA ALA A 296 -5.39 12.01 -12.21
C ALA A 296 -4.79 12.10 -10.79
N GLY A 297 -3.75 11.35 -10.44
CA GLY A 297 -3.19 11.41 -9.09
C GLY A 297 -4.12 10.78 -8.05
N PRO A 298 -3.95 11.09 -6.75
CA PRO A 298 -4.68 10.39 -5.69
C PRO A 298 -6.18 10.67 -5.72
N ARG A 299 -7.01 9.68 -5.41
CA ARG A 299 -8.44 9.92 -5.18
C ARG A 299 -8.62 10.64 -3.85
N LEU A 300 -9.14 11.87 -3.87
CA LEU A 300 -9.38 12.70 -2.70
C LEU A 300 -10.87 12.77 -2.39
N ARG A 301 -11.27 12.34 -1.20
CA ARG A 301 -12.65 12.42 -0.70
C ARG A 301 -12.77 13.51 0.35
N VAL A 302 -13.80 14.35 0.22
CA VAL A 302 -14.10 15.43 1.17
C VAL A 302 -15.49 15.22 1.77
N CYS A 303 -15.59 15.28 3.09
CA CYS A 303 -16.82 15.19 3.86
C CYS A 303 -16.99 16.46 4.69
N SER A 304 -18.21 16.73 5.14
CA SER A 304 -18.49 17.89 5.99
C SER A 304 -19.57 17.59 7.02
N SER A 305 -19.55 18.31 8.14
CA SER A 305 -20.54 18.20 9.22
C SER A 305 -21.96 18.56 8.79
N ILE A 306 -22.09 19.27 7.67
CA ILE A 306 -23.38 19.71 7.13
C ILE A 306 -23.90 18.85 5.97
N LEU A 307 -23.09 17.89 5.50
CA LEU A 307 -23.45 17.04 4.39
C LEU A 307 -23.99 15.70 4.88
N ASN A 308 -25.05 15.19 4.23
CA ASN A 308 -25.59 13.86 4.54
C ASN A 308 -24.69 12.73 4.00
N ARG A 309 -23.85 13.05 3.01
CA ARG A 309 -22.84 12.16 2.41
C ARG A 309 -21.60 12.96 2.04
N CYS A 310 -20.46 12.30 1.96
CA CYS A 310 -19.26 12.95 1.42
C CYS A 310 -19.47 13.33 -0.05
N LEU A 311 -18.75 14.36 -0.50
CA LEU A 311 -18.70 14.77 -1.89
C LEU A 311 -18.05 13.66 -2.74
N ASP A 312 -18.41 13.61 -4.02
CA ASP A 312 -17.77 12.71 -4.98
C ASP A 312 -16.25 12.96 -5.02
N ASP A 313 -15.49 11.87 -5.17
CA ASP A 313 -14.04 11.88 -5.13
C ASP A 313 -13.47 12.83 -6.21
N ALA A 314 -12.59 13.74 -5.79
CA ALA A 314 -11.75 14.50 -6.69
C ALA A 314 -10.61 13.61 -7.20
N VAL A 315 -10.23 13.80 -8.46
CA VAL A 315 -9.03 13.19 -9.03
C VAL A 315 -8.47 14.18 -10.05
N GLY A 316 -7.22 14.59 -9.87
CA GLY A 316 -6.50 15.42 -10.83
C GLY A 316 -6.14 16.79 -10.27
N THR A 317 -5.25 17.48 -10.99
CA THR A 317 -5.04 18.91 -10.75
C THR A 317 -6.24 19.74 -11.16
N ASP A 318 -6.98 19.25 -12.16
CA ASP A 318 -8.19 19.86 -12.69
C ASP A 318 -9.40 19.20 -12.01
N ASP A 319 -10.19 20.02 -11.34
CA ASP A 319 -11.35 19.56 -10.61
C ASP A 319 -12.63 19.93 -11.36
N PHE A 320 -13.57 18.99 -11.43
CA PHE A 320 -14.86 19.22 -12.07
C PHE A 320 -15.72 20.12 -11.18
N ALA A 321 -16.56 20.97 -11.78
CA ALA A 321 -17.42 21.89 -11.05
C ALA A 321 -18.35 21.14 -10.08
N ARG A 322 -18.05 21.20 -8.79
CA ARG A 322 -18.95 20.73 -7.73
C ARG A 322 -20.12 21.68 -7.58
N ARG A 323 -21.28 21.15 -7.18
CA ARG A 323 -22.44 21.95 -6.80
C ARG A 323 -22.03 22.94 -5.71
N GLN A 324 -22.42 24.21 -5.85
CA GLN A 324 -22.24 25.21 -4.81
C GLN A 324 -23.09 24.84 -3.59
N LEU A 325 -22.44 24.66 -2.45
CA LEU A 325 -23.09 24.38 -1.18
C LEU A 325 -23.61 25.69 -0.61
N GLN A 326 -24.92 25.81 -0.44
CA GLN A 326 -25.54 26.96 0.21
C GLN A 326 -25.72 26.66 1.69
N ILE A 327 -25.32 27.58 2.56
CA ILE A 327 -25.31 27.41 4.01
C ILE A 327 -25.83 28.69 4.62
N PHE A 328 -26.68 28.61 5.64
CA PHE A 328 -27.08 29.82 6.36
C PHE A 328 -25.94 30.37 7.20
N GLU A 329 -25.84 31.70 7.30
CA GLU A 329 -24.85 32.33 8.16
C GLU A 329 -25.05 31.94 9.64
N GLY A 330 -23.95 32.00 10.42
CA GLY A 330 -23.98 31.73 11.85
C GLY A 330 -23.68 30.27 12.23
N GLU A 331 -23.51 29.39 11.25
CA GLU A 331 -23.18 27.98 11.49
C GLU A 331 -21.67 27.75 11.57
N THR A 332 -21.25 26.90 12.50
CA THR A 332 -19.89 26.33 12.50
C THR A 332 -19.85 25.15 11.54
N VAL A 333 -18.95 25.18 10.57
CA VAL A 333 -18.86 24.15 9.52
C VAL A 333 -17.52 23.45 9.61
N SER A 334 -17.54 22.13 9.75
CA SER A 334 -16.32 21.31 9.74
C SER A 334 -16.22 20.52 8.44
N PHE A 335 -15.03 20.46 7.87
CA PHE A 335 -14.68 19.63 6.73
C PHE A 335 -13.61 18.62 7.15
N SER A 336 -13.70 17.41 6.62
CA SER A 336 -12.68 16.37 6.79
C SER A 336 -12.40 15.71 5.45
N TRP A 337 -11.19 15.21 5.24
CA TRP A 337 -10.82 14.58 3.98
C TRP A 337 -9.86 13.41 4.17
N SER A 338 -9.85 12.54 3.17
CA SER A 338 -8.91 11.43 3.05
C SER A 338 -8.58 11.20 1.58
N ALA A 339 -7.39 10.65 1.30
CA ALA A 339 -6.99 10.31 -0.05
C ALA A 339 -6.39 8.90 -0.15
N SER A 340 -6.47 8.32 -1.35
CA SER A 340 -5.84 7.04 -1.68
C SER A 340 -5.14 7.09 -3.04
N ALA A 341 -3.93 6.55 -3.09
CA ALA A 341 -3.13 6.35 -4.29
C ALA A 341 -2.88 4.85 -4.58
N GLU A 342 -3.68 3.97 -3.94
CA GLU A 342 -3.49 2.52 -3.98
C GLU A 342 -3.59 1.94 -5.40
N THR A 343 -4.42 2.53 -6.25
CA THR A 343 -4.67 2.07 -7.62
C THR A 343 -3.43 2.03 -8.51
N TYR A 344 -2.39 2.77 -8.16
CA TYR A 344 -1.10 2.78 -8.85
C TYR A 344 0.09 2.63 -7.87
N GLY A 345 -0.18 2.20 -6.64
CA GLY A 345 0.83 1.94 -5.61
C GLY A 345 1.52 3.19 -5.05
N GLY A 346 0.89 4.36 -5.10
CA GLY A 346 1.41 5.55 -4.43
C GLY A 346 1.05 5.60 -2.95
N GLU A 347 1.75 6.45 -2.20
CA GLU A 347 1.46 6.75 -0.79
C GLU A 347 1.18 8.24 -0.61
N ILE A 348 0.15 8.60 0.15
CA ILE A 348 -0.16 10.02 0.43
C ILE A 348 0.91 10.59 1.36
N VAL A 349 1.57 11.65 0.90
CA VAL A 349 2.64 12.34 1.66
C VAL A 349 2.07 13.46 2.51
N GLY A 350 1.00 14.10 2.06
CA GLY A 350 0.36 15.14 2.85
C GLY A 350 -0.83 15.80 2.19
N TYR A 351 -1.46 16.64 3.00
CA TYR A 351 -2.61 17.45 2.62
C TYR A 351 -2.31 18.92 2.91
N THR A 352 -2.99 19.80 2.20
CA THR A 352 -3.05 21.23 2.52
C THR A 352 -4.42 21.77 2.11
N TYR A 353 -4.81 22.89 2.70
CA TYR A 353 -6.08 23.53 2.36
C TYR A 353 -5.93 25.06 2.43
N ALA A 354 -6.84 25.76 1.76
CA ALA A 354 -6.96 27.21 1.84
C ALA A 354 -8.43 27.63 1.66
N LEU A 355 -8.80 28.75 2.29
CA LEU A 355 -10.10 29.39 2.10
C LEU A 355 -9.89 30.65 1.25
N ASP A 356 -10.59 30.75 0.12
CA ASP A 356 -10.64 31.85 -0.85
C ASP A 356 -9.33 32.20 -1.58
N ASP A 357 -8.17 32.01 -0.95
CA ASP A 357 -6.87 32.36 -1.49
C ASP A 357 -5.90 31.18 -1.44
N THR A 358 -5.54 30.67 -2.62
CA THR A 358 -4.58 29.57 -2.77
C THR A 358 -3.11 30.03 -2.79
N SER A 359 -2.85 31.34 -2.87
CA SER A 359 -1.49 31.88 -2.91
C SER A 359 -0.71 31.60 -1.62
N THR A 360 -1.43 31.34 -0.53
CA THR A 360 -0.88 31.08 0.81
C THR A 360 -1.02 29.62 1.24
N PHE A 361 -1.14 28.66 0.31
CA PHE A 361 -1.24 27.25 0.68
C PHE A 361 -0.18 26.88 1.72
N PRO A 362 -0.57 26.43 2.92
CA PRO A 362 0.36 25.92 3.90
C PRO A 362 1.17 24.77 3.31
N GLY A 363 2.36 24.51 3.89
CA GLY A 363 3.12 23.31 3.57
C GLY A 363 2.29 22.05 3.75
N LEU A 364 2.61 21.01 2.97
CA LEU A 364 1.91 19.72 3.06
C LEU A 364 2.13 19.09 4.45
N ASP A 365 1.06 18.66 5.10
CA ASP A 365 1.09 17.93 6.36
C ASP A 365 0.22 16.66 6.27
N PRO A 366 0.76 15.46 6.51
CA PRO A 366 -0.02 14.22 6.52
C PRO A 366 -1.08 14.16 7.63
N ARG A 367 -0.97 15.00 8.67
CA ARG A 367 -1.93 15.07 9.78
C ARG A 367 -3.04 16.09 9.54
N GLN A 368 -2.93 16.91 8.49
CA GLN A 368 -3.91 17.93 8.15
C GLN A 368 -5.12 17.28 7.45
N LEU A 369 -5.98 16.60 8.22
CA LEU A 369 -7.11 15.80 7.70
C LEU A 369 -8.47 16.50 7.79
N SER A 370 -8.51 17.69 8.39
CA SER A 370 -9.76 18.43 8.60
C SER A 370 -9.53 19.91 8.90
N VAL A 371 -10.57 20.71 8.76
CA VAL A 371 -10.64 22.09 9.22
C VAL A 371 -12.04 22.39 9.74
N THR A 372 -12.14 23.24 10.76
CA THR A 372 -13.41 23.79 11.24
C THR A 372 -13.39 25.30 11.07
N PHE A 373 -14.37 25.82 10.34
CA PHE A 373 -14.61 27.24 10.17
C PHE A 373 -15.67 27.72 11.16
N GLN A 374 -15.33 28.76 11.91
CA GLN A 374 -16.26 29.49 12.75
C GLN A 374 -17.13 30.41 11.88
N PRO A 375 -18.28 30.88 12.39
CA PRO A 375 -19.12 31.82 11.65
C PRO A 375 -18.40 33.10 11.21
N SER A 376 -17.39 33.55 11.99
CA SER A 376 -16.57 34.71 11.64
C SER A 376 -15.67 34.49 10.42
N ASP A 377 -15.34 33.24 10.11
CA ASP A 377 -14.46 32.88 8.99
C ASP A 377 -15.25 32.80 7.67
N LEU A 378 -16.57 32.72 7.75
CA LEU A 378 -17.51 32.54 6.64
C LEU A 378 -18.59 33.63 6.68
N PRO A 379 -18.25 34.91 6.42
CA PRO A 379 -19.24 35.98 6.29
C PRO A 379 -20.21 35.73 5.12
N PRO A 380 -21.36 36.42 5.05
CA PRO A 380 -22.27 36.30 3.93
C PRO A 380 -21.61 36.58 2.58
N GLY A 381 -21.77 35.66 1.63
CA GLY A 381 -21.12 35.76 0.32
C GLY A 381 -20.62 34.43 -0.22
N ASN A 382 -19.90 34.51 -1.35
CA ASN A 382 -19.27 33.36 -1.97
C ASN A 382 -17.91 33.09 -1.32
N HIS A 383 -17.65 31.83 -1.01
CA HIS A 383 -16.36 31.35 -0.56
C HIS A 383 -15.94 30.10 -1.33
N PHE A 384 -14.65 29.80 -1.35
CA PHE A 384 -14.09 28.61 -1.97
C PHE A 384 -13.12 27.93 -1.01
N LEU A 385 -13.49 26.74 -0.55
CA LEU A 385 -12.55 25.87 0.14
C LEU A 385 -11.76 25.08 -0.90
N TYR A 386 -10.45 25.24 -0.89
CA TYR A 386 -9.52 24.45 -1.69
C TYR A 386 -8.87 23.41 -0.79
N VAL A 387 -8.93 22.13 -1.17
CA VAL A 387 -8.22 21.03 -0.51
C VAL A 387 -7.29 20.40 -1.53
N ARG A 388 -6.06 20.10 -1.12
CA ARG A 388 -5.05 19.46 -1.96
C ARG A 388 -4.43 18.29 -1.24
N CYS A 389 -4.25 17.18 -1.93
CA CYS A 389 -3.38 16.09 -1.49
C CYS A 389 -2.26 15.84 -2.51
N MET A 390 -1.14 15.31 -2.02
CA MET A 390 -0.01 14.90 -2.86
C MET A 390 0.49 13.52 -2.42
N ASP A 391 0.91 12.70 -3.39
CA ASP A 391 1.56 11.43 -3.12
C ASP A 391 3.10 11.49 -3.16
N ASP A 392 3.73 10.36 -2.85
CA ASP A 392 5.17 10.14 -2.88
C ASP A 392 5.79 10.20 -4.29
N GLY A 393 4.94 10.25 -5.33
CA GLY A 393 5.29 10.50 -6.72
C GLY A 393 5.15 11.93 -7.17
N GLY A 394 4.76 12.85 -6.29
CA GLY A 394 4.55 14.25 -6.59
C GLY A 394 3.28 14.50 -7.40
N LEU A 395 2.39 13.50 -7.53
CA LEU A 395 1.11 13.68 -8.17
C LEU A 395 0.17 14.39 -7.20
N VAL A 396 -0.59 15.33 -7.74
CA VAL A 396 -1.45 16.22 -6.96
C VAL A 396 -2.89 15.98 -7.33
N THR A 397 -3.76 16.03 -6.34
CA THR A 397 -5.19 16.19 -6.56
C THR A 397 -5.72 17.39 -5.79
N ASN A 398 -6.50 18.21 -6.50
CA ASN A 398 -7.17 19.38 -5.96
C ASN A 398 -8.68 19.11 -5.89
N ALA A 399 -9.32 19.56 -4.82
CA ALA A 399 -10.76 19.67 -4.69
C ALA A 399 -11.11 21.13 -4.41
N VAL A 400 -12.02 21.70 -5.19
CA VAL A 400 -12.64 23.00 -4.97
C VAL A 400 -14.07 22.77 -4.49
N ILE A 401 -14.40 23.34 -3.34
CA ILE A 401 -15.72 23.28 -2.75
C ILE A 401 -16.28 24.70 -2.72
N PRO A 402 -17.13 25.07 -3.69
CA PRO A 402 -17.79 26.36 -3.69
C PRO A 402 -18.85 26.42 -2.59
N LEU A 403 -18.78 27.46 -1.76
CA LEU A 403 -19.70 27.76 -0.68
C LEU A 403 -20.43 29.07 -0.98
N LEU A 404 -21.72 29.14 -0.65
CA LEU A 404 -22.48 30.38 -0.59
C LEU A 404 -23.06 30.50 0.82
N ILE A 405 -22.56 31.46 1.58
CA ILE A 405 -23.11 31.81 2.88
C ILE A 405 -24.27 32.76 2.67
N VAL A 406 -25.46 32.29 3.02
CA VAL A 406 -26.73 32.98 2.81
C VAL A 406 -27.12 33.68 4.11
N HIS A 407 -27.21 35.01 4.05
CA HIS A 407 -27.82 35.81 5.10
C HIS A 407 -29.34 35.66 5.04
N PRO A 408 -30.01 35.22 6.12
CA PRO A 408 -31.47 35.18 6.19
C PRO A 408 -32.03 36.55 6.57
N ASN A 409 -32.75 37.20 5.64
CA ASN A 409 -33.29 38.54 5.83
C ASN A 409 -34.19 38.66 7.07
N PHE A 410 -34.82 37.56 7.50
CA PHE A 410 -35.64 37.54 8.71
C PHE A 410 -34.85 37.74 10.02
N LYS A 411 -33.52 37.69 10.00
CA LYS A 411 -32.67 38.09 11.13
C LYS A 411 -32.49 39.60 11.22
N ASP A 412 -32.77 40.35 10.15
CA ASP A 412 -32.59 41.79 10.16
C ASP A 412 -33.55 42.46 11.15
N PRO A 413 -33.08 43.43 11.95
CA PRO A 413 -33.95 44.20 12.83
C PRO A 413 -35.09 44.86 12.04
N GLY A 414 -36.33 44.51 12.40
CA GLY A 414 -37.53 45.06 11.75
C GLY A 414 -37.97 44.32 10.48
N ALA A 415 -37.41 43.15 10.19
CA ALA A 415 -37.88 42.31 9.10
C ALA A 415 -39.39 42.02 9.20
N SER A 416 -40.11 42.27 8.12
CA SER A 416 -41.53 41.97 8.02
C SER A 416 -41.77 40.46 7.98
N ARG A 417 -42.89 40.00 8.56
CA ARG A 417 -43.33 38.61 8.38
C ARG A 417 -43.66 38.34 6.91
N SER A 418 -43.18 37.21 6.43
CA SER A 418 -43.42 36.67 5.09
C SER A 418 -43.46 35.14 5.14
N ILE A 419 -44.26 34.54 4.26
CA ILE A 419 -44.47 33.09 4.21
C ILE A 419 -44.00 32.52 2.87
N LEU A 420 -43.16 31.49 2.90
CA LEU A 420 -42.98 30.61 1.74
C LEU A 420 -43.96 29.45 1.87
N PHE A 421 -44.89 29.35 0.93
CA PHE A 421 -45.77 28.20 0.80
C PHE A 421 -45.14 27.22 -0.20
N VAL A 422 -44.66 26.07 0.28
CA VAL A 422 -44.05 25.04 -0.56
C VAL A 422 -45.10 23.99 -0.89
N ASP A 423 -45.48 23.96 -2.16
CA ASP A 423 -46.42 22.99 -2.71
C ASP A 423 -45.64 21.77 -3.26
N ASP A 424 -45.70 20.66 -2.53
CA ASP A 424 -45.12 19.35 -2.89
C ASP A 424 -46.23 18.33 -3.24
N SER A 425 -47.44 18.81 -3.55
CA SER A 425 -48.53 18.02 -4.12
C SER A 425 -48.30 17.75 -5.61
N ALA A 426 -48.96 16.71 -6.13
CA ALA A 426 -48.71 16.19 -7.49
C ALA A 426 -49.96 15.67 -8.22
N MET A 427 -51.15 15.88 -7.66
CA MET A 427 -52.36 15.24 -8.17
C MET A 427 -53.00 16.03 -9.31
N LEU A 428 -52.49 15.80 -10.53
CA LEU A 428 -53.00 16.38 -11.78
C LEU A 428 -54.53 16.22 -11.98
N PHE A 429 -55.14 15.11 -11.55
CA PHE A 429 -56.53 14.78 -11.89
C PHE A 429 -57.46 14.54 -10.70
N GLY A 430 -56.94 14.52 -9.46
CA GLY A 430 -57.69 14.05 -8.29
C GLY A 430 -58.08 12.56 -8.39
N ALA A 431 -58.23 11.88 -7.25
CA ALA A 431 -58.68 10.48 -7.24
C ALA A 431 -59.48 10.19 -5.96
N GLY A 432 -60.74 9.77 -6.13
CA GLY A 432 -61.65 9.48 -5.00
C GLY A 432 -61.95 10.73 -4.16
N ASN A 433 -61.61 10.67 -2.86
CA ASN A 433 -61.74 11.79 -1.91
C ASN A 433 -60.57 12.80 -1.98
N SER A 434 -59.62 12.62 -2.89
CA SER A 434 -58.44 13.49 -3.02
C SER A 434 -58.74 14.62 -4.01
N VAL A 435 -58.48 15.86 -3.60
CA VAL A 435 -58.59 17.04 -4.47
C VAL A 435 -57.47 17.05 -5.52
N ASN A 436 -57.69 17.74 -6.64
CA ASN A 436 -56.61 17.97 -7.59
C ASN A 436 -55.72 19.12 -7.12
N ASP A 437 -54.51 19.16 -7.64
CA ASP A 437 -53.43 20.11 -7.32
C ASP A 437 -53.93 21.56 -7.23
N THR A 438 -54.55 22.06 -8.30
CA THR A 438 -55.12 23.42 -8.34
C THR A 438 -56.14 23.71 -7.23
N LYS A 439 -56.99 22.74 -6.86
CA LYS A 439 -57.96 22.96 -5.78
C LYS A 439 -57.31 22.96 -4.39
N GLU A 440 -56.21 22.23 -4.21
CA GLU A 440 -55.43 22.25 -2.99
C GLU A 440 -54.72 23.60 -2.84
N THR A 441 -54.01 24.03 -3.89
CA THR A 441 -53.38 25.35 -3.98
C THR A 441 -54.39 26.47 -3.74
N ASP A 442 -55.54 26.44 -4.45
CA ASP A 442 -56.61 27.42 -4.29
C ASP A 442 -57.15 27.44 -2.86
N TRP A 443 -57.26 26.30 -2.17
CA TRP A 443 -57.74 26.26 -0.78
C TRP A 443 -56.79 27.01 0.16
N TRP A 444 -55.47 26.85 -0.01
CA TRP A 444 -54.45 27.55 0.77
C TRP A 444 -54.39 29.05 0.47
N THR A 445 -54.42 29.40 -0.81
CA THR A 445 -54.05 30.74 -1.32
C THR A 445 -55.27 31.66 -1.55
N LEU A 446 -56.43 31.10 -1.85
CA LEU A 446 -57.68 31.83 -2.18
C LEU A 446 -58.86 31.46 -1.24
N GLY A 447 -58.91 30.21 -0.77
CA GLY A 447 -59.99 29.61 0.02
C GLY A 447 -61.30 29.39 -0.73
N THR A 448 -62.26 28.71 -0.08
CA THR A 448 -63.66 28.66 -0.51
C THR A 448 -64.37 29.96 -0.14
N GLY A 449 -64.45 30.91 -1.09
CA GLY A 449 -65.10 32.21 -0.89
C GLY A 449 -64.18 33.33 -0.37
N GLY A 450 -62.87 33.25 -0.59
CA GLY A 450 -61.93 34.33 -0.24
C GLY A 450 -61.37 34.29 1.18
N ALA A 451 -61.39 33.11 1.83
CA ALA A 451 -60.99 32.93 3.24
C ALA A 451 -60.05 31.72 3.43
N GLY A 452 -59.05 31.58 2.54
CA GLY A 452 -58.04 30.53 2.66
C GLY A 452 -57.14 30.75 3.88
N PRO A 453 -56.51 29.71 4.46
CA PRO A 453 -55.68 29.86 5.64
C PRO A 453 -54.54 30.88 5.47
N LEU A 454 -53.84 30.90 4.33
CA LEU A 454 -52.77 31.88 4.10
C LEU A 454 -53.33 33.27 3.77
N PHE A 455 -54.38 33.32 2.95
CA PHE A 455 -55.06 34.57 2.58
C PHE A 455 -55.57 35.33 3.82
N SER A 456 -56.19 34.61 4.75
CA SER A 456 -56.84 35.19 5.94
C SER A 456 -55.85 35.75 6.96
N LEU A 457 -54.56 35.37 6.89
CA LEU A 457 -53.53 35.87 7.79
C LEU A 457 -53.12 37.32 7.49
N GLY A 458 -53.39 37.82 6.28
CA GLY A 458 -52.94 39.14 5.84
C GLY A 458 -51.40 39.30 5.79
N VAL A 459 -50.68 38.18 5.80
CA VAL A 459 -49.20 38.12 5.70
C VAL A 459 -48.82 37.87 4.24
N PRO A 460 -47.87 38.62 3.66
CA PRO A 460 -47.37 38.34 2.32
C PRO A 460 -46.85 36.91 2.20
N TYR A 461 -47.26 36.20 1.17
CA TYR A 461 -46.78 34.84 0.89
C TYR A 461 -46.32 34.70 -0.56
N THR A 462 -45.44 33.73 -0.79
CA THR A 462 -44.97 33.32 -2.12
C THR A 462 -45.09 31.81 -2.23
N GLU A 463 -45.57 31.34 -3.36
CA GLU A 463 -45.68 29.92 -3.65
C GLU A 463 -44.39 29.36 -4.27
N TRP A 464 -44.03 28.16 -3.84
CA TRP A 464 -42.98 27.33 -4.39
C TRP A 464 -43.55 25.97 -4.76
N ASP A 465 -44.10 25.87 -5.97
CA ASP A 465 -44.46 24.59 -6.57
C ASP A 465 -43.20 23.83 -6.95
N THR A 466 -42.98 22.70 -6.27
CA THR A 466 -41.78 21.87 -6.46
C THR A 466 -41.79 21.13 -7.79
N ILE A 467 -42.96 20.82 -8.36
CA ILE A 467 -43.10 20.11 -9.64
C ILE A 467 -42.90 21.09 -10.78
N GLU A 468 -43.59 22.22 -10.77
CA GLU A 468 -43.43 23.26 -11.79
C GLU A 468 -41.97 23.69 -11.90
N ARG A 469 -41.30 23.91 -10.76
CA ARG A 469 -39.88 24.30 -10.72
C ARG A 469 -38.91 23.20 -11.11
N SER A 470 -39.38 21.96 -11.21
CA SER A 470 -38.59 20.82 -11.66
C SER A 470 -38.80 20.47 -13.13
N GLN A 471 -39.63 21.21 -13.87
CA GLN A 471 -39.87 20.94 -15.29
C GLN A 471 -38.55 20.83 -16.07
N GLY A 472 -38.35 19.68 -16.72
CA GLY A 472 -37.12 19.35 -17.45
C GLY A 472 -36.00 18.72 -16.60
N SER A 473 -36.18 18.57 -15.29
CA SER A 473 -35.29 17.82 -14.42
C SER A 473 -35.61 16.32 -14.44
N VAL A 474 -34.58 15.49 -14.48
CA VAL A 474 -34.69 14.02 -14.31
C VAL A 474 -35.33 13.67 -12.95
N GLU A 475 -35.18 14.55 -11.96
CA GLU A 475 -35.63 14.32 -10.60
C GLU A 475 -37.13 14.56 -10.37
N GLY A 476 -37.81 15.26 -11.28
CA GLY A 476 -39.26 15.48 -11.24
C GLY A 476 -39.82 16.31 -10.07
N ARG A 477 -38.97 16.77 -9.13
CA ARG A 477 -39.29 17.77 -8.07
C ARG A 477 -38.06 18.59 -7.67
N LYS A 478 -38.23 19.90 -7.41
CA LYS A 478 -37.17 20.84 -7.03
C LYS A 478 -37.51 21.58 -5.72
N PRO A 479 -36.93 21.16 -4.58
CA PRO A 479 -37.14 21.86 -3.32
C PRO A 479 -36.49 23.26 -3.30
N PRO A 480 -36.93 24.15 -2.39
CA PRO A 480 -36.25 25.42 -2.16
C PRO A 480 -34.86 25.22 -1.54
N GLU A 481 -33.86 25.85 -2.14
CA GLU A 481 -32.51 25.94 -1.60
C GLU A 481 -32.44 27.02 -0.50
N PRO A 482 -31.39 27.07 0.34
CA PRO A 482 -31.26 28.05 1.43
C PRO A 482 -31.49 29.50 0.99
N ARG A 483 -31.02 29.89 -0.21
CA ARG A 483 -31.30 31.22 -0.77
C ARG A 483 -32.80 31.47 -1.02
N GLY A 484 -33.56 30.46 -1.44
CA GLY A 484 -35.00 30.55 -1.63
C GLY A 484 -35.78 30.55 -0.30
N LEU A 485 -35.17 30.08 0.78
CA LEU A 485 -35.73 30.07 2.13
C LEU A 485 -35.40 31.37 2.91
N ALA A 486 -34.28 32.01 2.60
CA ALA A 486 -33.72 33.15 3.35
C ALA A 486 -34.61 34.39 3.42
N ASP A 487 -35.50 34.57 2.43
CA ASP A 487 -36.40 35.73 2.36
C ASP A 487 -37.66 35.57 3.22
N PHE A 488 -37.87 34.39 3.83
CA PHE A 488 -39.14 34.02 4.45
C PHE A 488 -39.03 33.70 5.94
N THR A 489 -39.76 34.46 6.76
CA THR A 489 -39.82 34.24 8.22
C THR A 489 -40.47 32.90 8.61
N THR A 490 -41.39 32.41 7.76
CA THR A 490 -42.11 31.16 7.97
C THR A 490 -42.16 30.37 6.66
N VAL A 491 -41.91 29.07 6.74
CA VAL A 491 -42.13 28.12 5.64
C VAL A 491 -43.31 27.23 6.03
N VAL A 492 -44.33 27.20 5.18
CA VAL A 492 -45.44 26.26 5.24
C VAL A 492 -45.24 25.26 4.12
N TRP A 493 -45.06 23.99 4.45
CA TRP A 493 -44.79 22.94 3.46
C TRP A 493 -45.90 21.88 3.49
N THR A 494 -46.63 21.75 2.38
CA THR A 494 -47.63 20.69 2.17
C THR A 494 -46.99 19.46 1.56
N THR A 495 -47.13 18.29 2.19
CA THR A 495 -46.49 17.05 1.73
C THR A 495 -47.53 15.98 1.37
N ASP A 496 -48.17 16.13 0.23
CA ASP A 496 -49.24 15.23 -0.21
C ASP A 496 -48.78 14.32 -1.36
N ASN A 497 -49.09 13.02 -1.23
CA ASN A 497 -48.71 11.93 -2.17
C ASN A 497 -47.21 11.75 -2.46
N ASN A 498 -46.46 11.28 -1.45
CA ASN A 498 -45.11 10.73 -1.58
C ASN A 498 -45.15 9.29 -2.16
N ASN A 499 -45.92 9.09 -3.23
CA ASN A 499 -46.28 7.76 -3.73
C ASN A 499 -45.07 7.01 -4.33
N GLY A 500 -44.56 6.04 -3.59
CA GLY A 500 -44.10 4.77 -4.17
C GLY A 500 -42.72 4.26 -3.75
N SER A 501 -41.82 5.10 -3.28
CA SER A 501 -40.56 4.62 -2.66
C SER A 501 -39.98 5.72 -1.79
N SER A 502 -39.44 5.34 -0.63
CA SER A 502 -38.91 6.20 0.42
C SER A 502 -37.66 7.03 0.04
N LEU A 503 -37.46 7.37 -1.24
CA LEU A 503 -36.23 7.97 -1.76
C LEU A 503 -36.42 9.18 -2.69
N SER A 504 -37.65 9.67 -2.94
CA SER A 504 -37.88 10.66 -4.02
C SER A 504 -38.67 11.93 -3.69
N GLY A 505 -39.24 12.10 -2.48
CA GLY A 505 -40.01 13.30 -2.11
C GLY A 505 -39.15 14.55 -1.90
N ALA A 506 -39.64 15.74 -2.24
CA ALA A 506 -38.87 16.98 -2.11
C ALA A 506 -38.55 17.31 -0.64
N LEU A 507 -39.47 17.04 0.28
CA LEU A 507 -39.21 17.16 1.73
C LEU A 507 -38.08 16.21 2.21
N PHE A 508 -38.06 14.95 1.76
CA PHE A 508 -37.01 14.03 2.17
C PHE A 508 -35.64 14.52 1.72
N LYS A 509 -35.55 15.08 0.51
CA LYS A 509 -34.30 15.67 -0.01
C LYS A 509 -33.80 16.82 0.86
N THR A 510 -34.68 17.66 1.39
CA THR A 510 -34.27 18.80 2.22
C THR A 510 -33.93 18.46 3.68
N ILE A 511 -34.23 17.23 4.11
CA ILE A 511 -33.94 16.75 5.45
C ILE A 511 -32.75 15.77 5.44
N ALA A 512 -32.75 14.80 4.52
CA ALA A 512 -31.83 13.65 4.54
C ALA A 512 -31.37 13.15 3.15
N GLY A 513 -32.09 13.45 2.08
CA GLY A 513 -31.81 12.90 0.73
C GLY A 513 -30.92 13.77 -0.16
N GLY A 514 -30.74 15.05 0.18
CA GLY A 514 -29.89 16.00 -0.54
C GLY A 514 -28.47 16.05 0.00
N ASP A 515 -27.59 16.79 -0.69
CA ASP A 515 -26.20 16.95 -0.27
C ASP A 515 -26.10 17.72 1.06
N TYR A 516 -26.96 18.73 1.28
CA TYR A 516 -27.12 19.50 2.52
C TYR A 516 -28.55 19.31 3.09
N SER A 517 -28.76 19.55 4.38
CA SER A 517 -30.10 19.58 4.98
C SER A 517 -30.63 21.02 5.00
N GLU A 518 -31.24 21.46 3.89
CA GLU A 518 -31.70 22.85 3.68
C GLU A 518 -32.64 23.33 4.80
N LEU A 519 -33.60 22.49 5.18
CA LEU A 519 -34.59 22.83 6.21
C LEU A 519 -33.99 22.85 7.62
N GLN A 520 -33.05 21.96 7.90
CA GLN A 520 -32.39 21.96 9.20
C GLN A 520 -31.55 23.24 9.38
N GLY A 521 -30.88 23.69 8.31
CA GLY A 521 -30.21 24.98 8.29
C GLY A 521 -31.15 26.15 8.52
N TYR A 522 -32.28 26.17 7.82
CA TYR A 522 -33.31 27.20 7.98
C TYR A 522 -33.82 27.31 9.43
N LEU A 523 -34.10 26.17 10.05
CA LEU A 523 -34.54 26.10 11.46
C LEU A 523 -33.46 26.60 12.43
N ARG A 524 -32.20 26.20 12.23
CA ARG A 524 -31.07 26.70 13.04
C ARG A 524 -30.86 28.20 12.88
N ALA A 525 -31.13 28.74 11.70
CA ALA A 525 -31.08 30.17 11.43
C ALA A 525 -32.21 30.96 12.13
N GLY A 526 -33.20 30.28 12.72
CA GLY A 526 -34.33 30.89 13.44
C GLY A 526 -35.62 30.96 12.63
N GLY A 527 -35.66 30.33 11.46
CA GLY A 527 -36.87 30.24 10.64
C GLY A 527 -37.96 29.38 11.30
N THR A 528 -39.22 29.66 10.98
CA THR A 528 -40.37 28.89 11.47
C THR A 528 -40.84 27.90 10.41
N LEU A 529 -40.94 26.61 10.73
CA LEU A 529 -41.45 25.58 9.82
C LEU A 529 -42.81 25.07 10.28
N ILE A 530 -43.77 25.04 9.36
CA ILE A 530 -45.07 24.38 9.51
C ILE A 530 -45.12 23.26 8.47
N LEU A 531 -45.11 22.01 8.93
CA LEU A 531 -45.31 20.84 8.08
C LEU A 531 -46.77 20.39 8.15
N THR A 532 -47.37 20.13 7.00
CA THR A 532 -48.77 19.70 6.89
C THR A 532 -48.94 18.74 5.72
N GLY A 533 -50.05 18.01 5.70
CA GLY A 533 -50.38 17.09 4.62
C GLY A 533 -50.92 15.74 5.09
N TRP A 534 -51.64 15.06 4.21
CA TRP A 534 -52.28 13.77 4.44
C TRP A 534 -51.29 12.70 4.92
N ASN A 535 -50.15 12.54 4.24
CA ASN A 535 -49.20 11.46 4.56
C ASN A 535 -48.48 11.70 5.89
N LEU A 536 -48.20 12.96 6.24
CA LEU A 536 -47.61 13.32 7.52
C LEU A 536 -48.57 13.00 8.67
N ALA A 537 -49.84 13.36 8.53
CA ALA A 537 -50.88 13.02 9.48
C ALA A 537 -51.04 11.49 9.60
N PHE A 538 -51.21 10.78 8.48
CA PHE A 538 -51.37 9.32 8.48
C PHE A 538 -50.21 8.58 9.15
N SER A 539 -48.96 9.01 8.88
CA SER A 539 -47.75 8.37 9.42
C SER A 539 -47.54 8.65 10.91
N THR A 540 -47.94 9.83 11.39
CA THR A 540 -47.81 10.20 12.81
C THR A 540 -48.90 9.60 13.69
N THR A 541 -50.09 9.31 13.14
CA THR A 541 -51.24 8.82 13.91
C THR A 541 -51.44 7.31 13.87
N GLY A 542 -50.59 6.56 13.15
CA GLY A 542 -50.66 5.08 13.09
C GLY A 542 -51.96 4.53 12.48
N GLY A 543 -52.69 5.35 11.72
CA GLY A 543 -54.03 5.07 11.21
C GLY A 543 -54.91 6.32 11.18
N ALA A 544 -56.17 6.18 10.75
CA ALA A 544 -57.10 7.31 10.64
C ALA A 544 -57.48 7.87 12.02
N SER A 545 -56.83 8.97 12.42
CA SER A 545 -57.26 9.77 13.59
C SER A 545 -58.12 10.94 13.11
N PRO A 546 -59.23 11.25 13.79
CA PRO A 546 -60.07 12.39 13.43
C PRO A 546 -59.36 13.70 13.75
N LEU A 547 -58.93 14.42 12.71
CA LEU A 547 -58.56 15.83 12.81
C LEU A 547 -59.85 16.67 12.84
N LEU A 548 -60.06 17.42 13.93
CA LEU A 548 -61.17 18.35 14.05
C LEU A 548 -60.71 19.74 13.61
N TYR A 549 -61.30 20.24 12.53
CA TYR A 549 -61.08 21.59 12.03
C TYR A 549 -62.14 22.55 12.58
N SER A 550 -61.70 23.70 13.11
CA SER A 550 -62.55 24.82 13.49
C SER A 550 -62.24 26.03 12.62
N THR A 551 -63.26 26.60 11.99
CA THR A 551 -63.15 27.82 11.16
C THR A 551 -62.74 29.06 11.94
N THR A 552 -62.85 29.03 13.28
CA THR A 552 -62.50 30.16 14.17
C THR A 552 -61.25 29.92 15.00
N SER A 553 -60.74 28.68 15.07
CA SER A 553 -59.64 28.31 15.98
C SER A 553 -58.46 27.62 15.28
N GLY A 554 -58.55 27.41 13.96
CA GLY A 554 -57.56 26.67 13.18
C GLY A 554 -57.69 25.15 13.31
N ILE A 555 -56.70 24.43 12.78
CA ILE A 555 -56.58 22.98 12.94
C ILE A 555 -55.98 22.71 14.34
N CYS A 556 -56.76 22.09 15.23
CA CYS A 556 -56.27 21.61 16.51
C CYS A 556 -56.21 20.09 16.49
N GLY A 557 -54.98 19.53 16.51
CA GLY A 557 -54.77 18.12 16.78
C GLY A 557 -54.76 17.88 18.30
N THR A 558 -55.69 17.07 18.81
CA THR A 558 -55.63 16.55 20.17
C THR A 558 -55.16 15.10 20.09
N PHE A 559 -53.94 14.84 20.55
CA PHE A 559 -53.43 13.49 20.74
C PHE A 559 -53.95 12.96 22.07
N ALA A 560 -54.80 11.94 22.04
CA ALA A 560 -55.01 11.13 23.23
C ALA A 560 -53.74 10.26 23.41
N PRO A 561 -53.07 10.27 24.57
CA PRO A 561 -51.99 9.33 24.84
C PRO A 561 -52.60 7.92 24.86
N ASN A 562 -51.94 6.96 24.20
CA ASN A 562 -52.20 5.55 24.42
C ASN A 562 -51.69 5.12 25.79
#